data_AF-A0A377U1L2-F1
#
_entry.id   AF-A0A377U1L2-F1
#
_cell.length_a   1.000
_cell.length_b   1.000
_cell.length_c   1.000
_cell.angle_alpha   90.00
_cell.angle_beta   90.00
_cell.angle_gamma   90.00
#
_symmetry.space_group_name_H-M   'P 1'
#
loop_
_entity.id
_entity.type
_entity.pdbx_description
1 polymer ?
#
loop_
_entity_poly.entity_id
_entity_poly.type
_entity_poly.pdbx_seq_one_letter_code
_entity_poly.pdbx_strand_id
1 'polypeptide(L)'
;MSCLPTCRNHAFFADSKTFPDCAPKHDPLDILRNYRKVKRQPDFDLRQFVEDNFWLPESQSDIYISDPSLTLKEHIDKLWPVLTREPQDHIPWSSLLALPQAYIVPGGRFSETYYWDSYFTMLGLAESGREDLLKCMADNFAWLIETYGHIPNGNRTYYLSRSQPPVFALMVELFEEDGVRGAKRYLDHLKMEHAFWMDGAESLIPHQAYRHVVRMPDGSLLNRYWDDRDTPRDESWREDVETARHSGRPANEVYRDLRAGAASGWDYSSRWLRDITRLASIRTTQFIPIDLNAFLFKLETTIANLSGLKGDRETEAAFRQKAQDRRAAVNRYLWDDENGCFRDYDWAP
;
A
#
# COMPACT_ATOMS: atom_id res chain seq x y z
N MET A 1 13.15 8.58 11.20
CA MET A 1 12.63 9.76 10.47
C MET A 1 11.80 10.74 11.31
N SER A 2 11.42 10.42 12.55
CA SER A 2 10.76 11.35 13.49
C SER A 2 11.69 12.45 14.06
N CYS A 3 12.90 12.61 13.50
CA CYS A 3 13.98 13.37 14.13
C CYS A 3 13.80 14.90 14.00
N LEU A 4 13.13 15.40 12.96
CA LEU A 4 12.96 16.84 12.73
C LEU A 4 11.48 17.21 12.47
N PRO A 5 10.64 17.33 13.52
CA PRO A 5 9.23 17.75 13.38
C PRO A 5 9.08 19.11 12.69
N THR A 6 10.07 20.00 12.85
CA THR A 6 10.08 21.35 12.28
C THR A 6 10.14 21.35 10.76
N CYS A 7 10.86 20.40 10.13
CA CYS A 7 10.90 20.29 8.66
C CYS A 7 9.52 19.99 8.07
N ARG A 8 8.66 19.27 8.80
CA ARG A 8 7.30 18.91 8.37
C ARG A 8 6.29 20.04 8.55
N ASN A 9 6.56 20.99 9.45
CA ASN A 9 5.63 22.07 9.78
C ASN A 9 5.87 23.37 9.00
N HIS A 10 7.09 23.62 8.50
CA HIS A 10 7.47 24.93 7.95
C HIS A 10 7.48 25.04 6.41
N ALA A 11 6.81 24.14 5.69
CA ALA A 11 6.76 24.13 4.22
C ALA A 11 8.15 24.29 3.55
N PHE A 12 9.15 23.64 4.13
CA PHE A 12 10.54 23.73 3.68
C PHE A 12 10.76 23.15 2.27
N PHE A 13 10.08 22.04 1.98
CA PHE A 13 9.93 21.48 0.64
C PHE A 13 8.51 21.73 0.12
N ALA A 14 8.38 21.88 -1.20
CA ALA A 14 7.09 22.01 -1.86
C ALA A 14 6.24 20.75 -1.64
N ASP A 15 6.83 19.56 -1.85
CA ASP A 15 6.22 18.26 -1.61
C ASP A 15 6.55 17.75 -0.19
N SER A 16 5.53 17.37 0.56
CA SER A 16 5.65 16.77 1.89
C SER A 16 6.37 15.42 1.89
N LYS A 17 6.44 14.72 0.74
CA LYS A 17 7.15 13.45 0.57
C LYS A 17 8.68 13.61 0.48
N THR A 18 9.18 14.78 0.09
CA THR A 18 10.63 14.98 -0.13
C THR A 18 11.46 14.68 1.11
N PHE A 19 11.06 15.17 2.29
CA PHE A 19 11.84 14.97 3.51
C PHE A 19 11.78 13.53 4.05
N PRO A 20 10.60 12.85 4.10
CA PRO A 20 10.53 11.41 4.38
C PRO A 20 11.35 10.53 3.44
N ASP A 21 11.66 10.98 2.23
CA ASP A 21 12.48 10.22 1.28
C ASP A 21 13.99 10.45 1.47
N CYS A 22 14.38 11.45 2.26
CA CYS A 22 15.77 11.77 2.51
C CYS A 22 16.48 10.66 3.30
N ALA A 23 17.68 10.28 2.87
CA ALA A 23 18.51 9.32 3.58
C ALA A 23 19.48 10.04 4.52
N PRO A 24 19.54 9.69 5.82
CA PRO A 24 20.53 10.24 6.75
C PRO A 24 21.97 9.96 6.29
N LYS A 25 22.84 10.98 6.32
CA LYS A 25 24.29 10.83 6.02
C LYS A 25 25.06 10.16 7.17
N HIS A 26 24.51 10.22 8.37
CA HIS A 26 25.09 9.73 9.62
C HIS A 26 24.00 9.10 10.50
N ASP A 27 24.40 8.52 11.63
CA ASP A 27 23.46 7.93 12.58
C ASP A 27 22.33 8.92 12.95
N PRO A 28 21.04 8.55 12.75
CA PRO A 28 19.91 9.43 13.04
C PRO A 28 19.87 9.97 14.48
N LEU A 29 20.39 9.22 15.46
CA LEU A 29 20.45 9.66 16.86
C LEU A 29 21.48 10.79 17.03
N ASP A 30 22.60 10.72 16.33
CA ASP A 30 23.63 11.77 16.40
C ASP A 30 23.19 13.04 15.68
N ILE A 31 22.53 12.92 14.52
CA ILE A 31 21.88 14.04 13.84
C ILE A 31 20.85 14.70 14.78
N LEU A 32 20.01 13.90 15.46
CA LEU A 32 19.00 14.41 16.39
C LEU A 32 19.62 15.10 17.61
N ARG A 33 20.69 14.52 18.18
CA ARG A 33 21.44 15.12 19.29
C ARG A 33 22.05 16.45 18.87
N ASN A 34 22.65 16.52 17.68
CA ASN A 34 23.22 17.74 17.15
C ASN A 34 22.14 18.81 16.92
N TYR A 35 21.05 18.45 16.24
CA TYR A 35 19.91 19.34 16.01
C TYR A 35 19.39 19.96 17.31
N ARG A 36 19.21 19.16 18.37
CA ARG A 36 18.72 19.65 19.66
C ARG A 36 19.65 20.68 20.31
N LYS A 37 20.96 20.61 20.05
CA LYS A 37 21.95 21.58 20.53
C LYS A 37 21.92 22.88 19.72
N VAL A 38 21.83 22.79 18.40
CA VAL A 38 22.00 23.95 17.51
C VAL A 38 20.69 24.69 17.19
N LYS A 39 19.52 24.04 17.24
CA LYS A 39 18.24 24.59 16.76
C LYS A 39 17.74 25.89 17.44
N ARG A 40 18.33 26.26 18.59
CA ARG A 40 17.98 27.46 19.35
C ARG A 40 19.04 28.57 19.21
N GLN A 41 20.11 28.32 18.46
CA GLN A 41 21.15 29.31 18.23
C GLN A 41 20.63 30.37 17.25
N PRO A 42 20.97 31.66 17.43
CA PRO A 42 20.44 32.74 16.60
C PRO A 42 20.76 32.62 15.10
N ASP A 43 21.86 31.96 14.77
CA ASP A 43 22.41 31.74 13.42
C ASP A 43 22.02 30.37 12.83
N PHE A 44 21.15 29.61 13.50
CA PHE A 44 20.72 28.31 13.02
C PHE A 44 19.90 28.40 11.74
N ASP A 45 20.42 27.81 10.66
CA ASP A 45 19.71 27.60 9.40
C ASP A 45 19.27 26.14 9.26
N LEU A 46 17.95 25.91 9.23
CA LEU A 46 17.38 24.58 9.05
C LEU A 46 17.67 23.99 7.67
N ARG A 47 17.74 24.82 6.62
CA ARG A 47 18.06 24.40 5.25
C ARG A 47 19.44 23.79 5.20
N GLN A 48 20.43 24.56 5.66
CA GLN A 48 21.82 24.13 5.70
C GLN A 48 21.96 22.88 6.56
N PHE A 49 21.31 22.84 7.73
CA PHE A 49 21.33 21.66 8.59
C PHE A 49 20.80 20.41 7.88
N VAL A 50 19.70 20.50 7.12
CA VAL A 50 19.17 19.36 6.36
C VAL A 50 20.12 18.94 5.25
N GLU A 51 20.63 19.89 4.46
CA GLU A 51 21.57 19.61 3.36
C GLU A 51 22.88 18.98 3.85
N ASP A 52 23.37 19.38 5.03
CA ASP A 52 24.59 18.83 5.64
C ASP A 52 24.40 17.41 6.18
N ASN A 53 23.19 17.07 6.64
CA ASN A 53 22.94 15.83 7.39
C ASN A 53 22.14 14.77 6.61
N PHE A 54 21.58 15.10 5.45
CA PHE A 54 20.75 14.21 4.66
C PHE A 54 21.11 14.25 3.17
N TRP A 55 21.00 13.09 2.51
CA TRP A 55 20.94 12.98 1.06
C TRP A 55 19.50 13.27 0.62
N LEU A 56 19.33 14.29 -0.22
CA LEU A 56 18.05 14.60 -0.84
C LEU A 56 17.73 13.55 -1.93
N PRO A 57 16.46 13.19 -2.14
CA PRO A 57 16.09 12.31 -3.24
C PRO A 57 16.47 12.96 -4.57
N GLU A 58 17.06 12.17 -5.47
CA GLU A 58 17.43 12.65 -6.81
C GLU A 58 16.18 12.96 -7.65
N SER A 59 16.18 14.11 -8.33
CA SER A 59 15.14 14.44 -9.31
C SER A 59 15.38 13.64 -10.58
N GLN A 60 14.47 12.72 -10.89
CA GLN A 60 14.58 11.88 -12.09
C GLN A 60 14.04 12.53 -13.37
N SER A 61 13.58 13.79 -13.29
CA SER A 61 13.08 14.56 -14.43
C SER A 61 14.09 14.66 -15.58
N ASP A 62 15.37 14.44 -15.30
CA ASP A 62 16.45 14.74 -16.22
C ASP A 62 17.00 13.48 -16.93
N ILE A 63 16.45 12.28 -16.64
CA ILE A 63 17.06 11.01 -17.05
C ILE A 63 16.52 10.50 -18.40
N TYR A 64 15.31 10.88 -18.82
CA TYR A 64 14.71 10.38 -20.06
C TYR A 64 14.04 11.47 -20.89
N ILE A 65 14.46 11.59 -22.15
CA ILE A 65 13.83 12.46 -23.15
C ILE A 65 13.06 11.57 -24.13
N SER A 66 11.76 11.84 -24.26
CA SER A 66 10.91 11.09 -25.20
C SER A 66 11.32 11.36 -26.64
N ASP A 67 11.52 10.29 -27.41
CA ASP A 67 11.78 10.35 -28.85
C ASP A 67 10.44 10.26 -29.60
N PRO A 68 9.97 11.37 -30.23
CA PRO A 68 8.68 11.39 -30.91
C PRO A 68 8.60 10.50 -32.16
N SER A 69 9.74 9.95 -32.62
CA SER A 69 9.77 9.03 -33.76
C SER A 69 9.38 7.60 -33.39
N LEU A 70 9.37 7.26 -32.10
CA LEU A 70 8.98 5.94 -31.61
C LEU A 70 7.46 5.75 -31.63
N THR A 71 7.04 4.52 -31.90
CA THR A 71 5.66 4.11 -31.63
C THR A 71 5.40 4.09 -30.11
N LEU A 72 4.12 4.12 -29.72
CA LEU A 72 3.73 4.01 -28.30
C LEU A 72 4.31 2.75 -27.63
N LYS A 73 4.30 1.61 -28.34
CA LYS A 73 4.86 0.35 -27.82
C LYS A 73 6.36 0.45 -27.58
N GLU A 74 7.11 0.93 -28.57
CA GLU A 74 8.58 1.09 -28.44
C GLU A 74 8.96 2.09 -27.34
N HIS A 75 8.17 3.15 -27.18
CA HIS A 75 8.35 4.10 -26.09
C HIS A 75 8.17 3.44 -24.73
N ILE A 76 7.09 2.66 -24.53
CA ILE A 76 6.83 1.91 -23.29
C ILE A 76 7.95 0.90 -23.01
N ASP A 77 8.35 0.11 -24.01
CA ASP A 77 9.42 -0.89 -23.85
C ASP A 77 10.75 -0.25 -23.44
N LYS A 78 11.05 0.96 -23.95
CA LYS A 78 12.23 1.74 -23.57
C LYS A 78 12.14 2.36 -22.18
N LEU A 79 10.96 2.49 -21.58
CA LEU A 79 10.80 3.00 -20.23
C LEU A 79 11.05 1.95 -19.16
N TRP A 80 10.95 0.64 -19.46
CA TRP A 80 11.17 -0.40 -18.44
C TRP A 80 12.52 -0.25 -17.73
N PRO A 81 13.68 -0.11 -18.41
CA PRO A 81 14.95 0.09 -17.73
C PRO A 81 15.03 1.38 -16.92
N VAL A 82 14.33 2.44 -17.33
CA VAL A 82 14.31 3.74 -16.63
C VAL A 82 13.52 3.64 -15.32
N LEU A 83 12.46 2.84 -15.33
CA LEU A 83 11.58 2.62 -14.18
C LEU A 83 12.08 1.48 -13.27
N THR A 84 13.08 0.70 -13.68
CA THR A 84 13.71 -0.31 -12.84
C THR A 84 14.57 0.31 -11.74
N ARG A 85 14.49 -0.25 -10.55
CA ARG A 85 15.41 -0.04 -9.44
C ARG A 85 16.07 -1.34 -9.04
N GLU A 86 17.30 -1.25 -8.56
CA GLU A 86 18.10 -2.41 -8.24
C GLU A 86 18.33 -2.52 -6.71
N PRO A 87 18.49 -3.75 -6.16
CA PRO A 87 18.73 -3.97 -4.73
C PRO A 87 19.88 -3.16 -4.12
N GLN A 88 20.95 -2.94 -4.89
CA GLN A 88 22.14 -2.22 -4.47
C GLN A 88 21.92 -0.71 -4.25
N ASP A 89 20.80 -0.16 -4.71
CA ASP A 89 20.51 1.28 -4.62
C ASP A 89 20.08 1.71 -3.19
N HIS A 90 20.00 0.76 -2.25
CA HIS A 90 19.56 1.02 -0.88
C HIS A 90 20.63 1.72 -0.02
N ILE A 91 20.31 2.93 0.44
CA ILE A 91 21.14 3.72 1.35
C ILE A 91 20.82 3.38 2.82
N PRO A 92 21.82 3.17 3.70
CA PRO A 92 21.60 2.97 5.13
C PRO A 92 20.71 4.05 5.77
N TRP A 93 19.85 3.64 6.71
CA TRP A 93 18.90 4.48 7.44
C TRP A 93 17.84 5.21 6.58
N SER A 94 17.80 4.96 5.27
CA SER A 94 16.76 5.45 4.38
C SER A 94 15.38 4.96 4.80
N SER A 95 14.33 5.66 4.35
CA SER A 95 12.97 5.12 4.43
C SER A 95 12.76 3.98 3.46
N LEU A 96 13.51 3.92 2.36
CA LEU A 96 13.38 2.85 1.37
C LEU A 96 13.73 1.52 2.04
N LEU A 97 12.83 0.56 1.96
CA LEU A 97 13.06 -0.80 2.44
C LEU A 97 13.79 -1.56 1.34
N ALA A 98 14.92 -2.18 1.68
CA ALA A 98 15.66 -3.02 0.75
C ALA A 98 14.77 -4.17 0.23
N LEU A 99 14.87 -4.46 -1.06
CA LEU A 99 14.26 -5.61 -1.70
C LEU A 99 15.35 -6.53 -2.27
N PRO A 100 15.17 -7.86 -2.26
CA PRO A 100 16.20 -8.79 -2.70
C PRO A 100 16.42 -8.83 -4.22
N GLN A 101 15.44 -8.39 -5.01
CA GLN A 101 15.47 -8.42 -6.48
C GLN A 101 15.13 -7.04 -7.07
N ALA A 102 15.42 -6.86 -8.37
CA ALA A 102 15.02 -5.68 -9.13
C ALA A 102 13.48 -5.49 -9.11
N TYR A 103 13.03 -4.24 -9.18
CA TYR A 103 11.61 -3.91 -9.18
C TYR A 103 11.31 -2.68 -10.03
N ILE A 104 10.07 -2.57 -10.53
CA ILE A 104 9.59 -1.39 -11.25
C ILE A 104 8.92 -0.42 -10.28
N VAL A 105 9.12 0.88 -10.52
CA VAL A 105 8.42 1.98 -9.84
C VAL A 105 7.48 2.71 -10.82
N PRO A 106 6.41 3.37 -10.34
CA PRO A 106 5.50 4.12 -11.21
C PRO A 106 6.16 5.30 -11.95
N GLY A 107 7.19 5.91 -11.35
CA GLY A 107 7.94 7.04 -11.91
C GLY A 107 7.57 8.40 -11.29
N GLY A 108 8.39 9.41 -11.60
CA GLY A 108 8.25 10.76 -11.04
C GLY A 108 8.51 10.78 -9.53
N ARG A 109 7.54 11.30 -8.74
CA ARG A 109 7.65 11.35 -7.26
C ARG A 109 7.64 9.97 -6.59
N PHE A 110 7.16 8.95 -7.31
CA PHE A 110 7.03 7.58 -6.83
C PHE A 110 8.31 6.80 -7.17
N SER A 111 9.23 6.80 -6.20
CA SER A 111 10.57 6.19 -6.33
C SER A 111 10.70 4.84 -5.63
N GLU A 112 9.58 4.33 -5.12
CA GLU A 112 9.42 3.03 -4.46
C GLU A 112 8.46 2.16 -5.28
N THR A 113 8.52 0.83 -5.08
CA THR A 113 7.47 -0.04 -5.61
C THR A 113 6.18 0.19 -4.85
N TYR A 114 5.05 0.15 -5.56
CA TYR A 114 3.69 0.20 -5.01
C TYR A 114 2.98 -1.12 -5.27
N TYR A 115 2.20 -1.59 -4.30
CA TYR A 115 1.67 -2.94 -4.33
C TYR A 115 0.70 -3.17 -5.50
N TRP A 116 -0.42 -2.43 -5.57
CA TRP A 116 -1.44 -2.74 -6.58
C TRP A 116 -1.05 -2.28 -8.00
N ASP A 117 -0.33 -1.16 -8.12
CA ASP A 117 0.23 -0.66 -9.39
C ASP A 117 1.06 -1.74 -10.08
N SER A 118 1.85 -2.46 -9.28
CA SER A 118 2.74 -3.50 -9.76
C SER A 118 2.01 -4.63 -10.49
N TYR A 119 0.77 -4.97 -10.12
CA TYR A 119 0.03 -5.98 -10.88
C TYR A 119 -0.26 -5.51 -12.31
N PHE A 120 -0.70 -4.27 -12.47
CA PHE A 120 -0.98 -3.71 -13.79
C PHE A 120 0.30 -3.48 -14.60
N THR A 121 1.39 -3.10 -13.94
CA THR A 121 2.73 -3.06 -14.56
C THR A 121 3.15 -4.46 -15.02
N MET A 122 2.94 -5.49 -14.19
CA MET A 122 3.27 -6.87 -14.54
C MET A 122 2.50 -7.37 -15.76
N LEU A 123 1.24 -6.99 -15.95
CA LEU A 123 0.51 -7.29 -17.20
C LEU A 123 1.22 -6.71 -18.43
N GLY A 124 1.76 -5.50 -18.34
CA GLY A 124 2.55 -4.89 -19.41
C GLY A 124 3.89 -5.60 -19.62
N LEU A 125 4.58 -5.96 -18.54
CA LEU A 125 5.84 -6.71 -18.59
C LEU A 125 5.67 -8.09 -19.26
N ALA A 126 4.56 -8.78 -18.98
CA ALA A 126 4.20 -10.04 -19.63
C ALA A 126 4.05 -9.87 -21.15
N GLU A 127 3.33 -8.83 -21.61
CA GLU A 127 3.20 -8.53 -23.04
C GLU A 127 4.55 -8.21 -23.69
N SER A 128 5.41 -7.47 -22.99
CA SER A 128 6.78 -7.14 -23.43
C SER A 128 7.77 -8.32 -23.34
N GLY A 129 7.35 -9.51 -22.87
CA GLY A 129 8.22 -10.69 -22.71
C GLY A 129 9.28 -10.56 -21.61
N ARG A 130 9.06 -9.70 -20.61
CA ARG A 130 9.97 -9.44 -19.48
C ARG A 130 9.73 -10.39 -18.31
N GLU A 131 9.77 -11.70 -18.59
CA GLU A 131 9.62 -12.76 -17.59
C GLU A 131 10.63 -12.65 -16.43
N ASP A 132 11.82 -12.11 -16.72
CA ASP A 132 12.86 -11.83 -15.74
C ASP A 132 12.35 -10.89 -14.63
N LEU A 133 11.71 -9.78 -15.01
CA LEU A 133 11.17 -8.80 -14.06
C LEU A 133 9.92 -9.29 -13.36
N LEU A 134 9.05 -10.03 -14.05
CA LEU A 134 7.88 -10.64 -13.42
C LEU A 134 8.33 -11.48 -12.21
N LYS A 135 9.28 -12.40 -12.44
CA LYS A 135 9.78 -13.29 -11.38
C LYS A 135 10.38 -12.50 -10.21
N CYS A 136 11.21 -11.49 -10.51
CA CYS A 136 11.81 -10.62 -9.50
C CYS A 136 10.75 -9.91 -8.64
N MET A 137 9.71 -9.33 -9.26
CA MET A 137 8.66 -8.61 -8.54
C MET A 137 7.86 -9.52 -7.62
N ALA A 138 7.48 -10.72 -8.07
CA ALA A 138 6.75 -11.64 -7.20
C ALA A 138 7.59 -12.23 -6.08
N ASP A 139 8.88 -12.51 -6.32
CA ASP A 139 9.81 -12.93 -5.26
C ASP A 139 10.01 -11.79 -4.23
N ASN A 140 10.03 -10.52 -4.67
CA ASN A 140 10.02 -9.36 -3.78
C ASN A 140 8.75 -9.26 -2.92
N PHE A 141 7.57 -9.45 -3.51
CA PHE A 141 6.31 -9.41 -2.75
C PHE A 141 6.17 -10.56 -1.75
N ALA A 142 6.60 -11.77 -2.13
CA ALA A 142 6.70 -12.89 -1.22
C ALA A 142 7.65 -12.58 -0.05
N TRP A 143 8.82 -12.00 -0.34
CA TRP A 143 9.78 -11.57 0.68
C TRP A 143 9.21 -10.50 1.62
N LEU A 144 8.43 -9.54 1.11
CA LEU A 144 7.74 -8.53 1.93
C LEU A 144 6.75 -9.16 2.90
N ILE A 145 5.97 -10.15 2.45
CA ILE A 145 5.05 -10.92 3.30
C ILE A 145 5.81 -11.66 4.40
N GLU A 146 6.91 -12.33 4.06
CA GLU A 146 7.75 -13.05 5.05
C GLU A 146 8.37 -12.11 6.07
N THR A 147 8.83 -10.94 5.63
CA THR A 147 9.61 -10.00 6.45
C THR A 147 8.73 -9.13 7.33
N TYR A 148 7.58 -8.68 6.82
CA TYR A 148 6.72 -7.68 7.48
C TYR A 148 5.31 -8.20 7.79
N GLY A 149 5.01 -9.46 7.47
CA GLY A 149 3.71 -10.09 7.68
C GLY A 149 2.63 -9.70 6.66
N HIS A 150 2.92 -8.75 5.77
CA HIS A 150 2.04 -8.27 4.71
C HIS A 150 2.84 -7.51 3.64
N ILE A 151 2.23 -7.25 2.49
CA ILE A 151 2.78 -6.32 1.51
C ILE A 151 2.38 -4.89 1.91
N PRO A 152 3.33 -4.01 2.27
CA PRO A 152 3.03 -2.62 2.57
C PRO A 152 2.56 -1.87 1.31
N ASN A 153 1.88 -0.74 1.48
CA ASN A 153 1.42 0.13 0.37
C ASN A 153 2.52 0.38 -0.68
N GLY A 154 3.74 0.65 -0.21
CA GLY A 154 4.96 0.57 -1.02
C GLY A 154 6.17 0.25 -0.13
N ASN A 155 7.35 0.01 -0.71
CA ASN A 155 8.54 -0.40 0.07
C ASN A 155 9.21 0.77 0.81
N ARG A 156 8.46 1.51 1.64
CA ARG A 156 8.97 2.56 2.53
C ARG A 156 8.57 2.29 3.98
N THR A 157 9.43 2.64 4.93
CA THR A 157 9.18 2.45 6.39
C THR A 157 7.89 3.09 6.89
N TYR A 158 7.48 4.22 6.31
CA TYR A 158 6.24 4.91 6.68
C TYR A 158 4.97 4.29 6.07
N TYR A 159 5.13 3.30 5.18
CA TYR A 159 4.05 2.47 4.63
C TYR A 159 3.84 1.15 5.38
N LEU A 160 4.75 0.72 6.26
CA LEU A 160 4.62 -0.53 7.04
C LEU A 160 3.39 -0.60 7.95
N SER A 161 2.66 0.50 8.14
CA SER A 161 1.42 0.51 8.93
C SER A 161 0.17 0.12 8.14
N ARG A 162 0.27 -0.07 6.81
CA ARG A 162 -0.86 -0.42 5.96
C ARG A 162 -0.44 -1.17 4.70
N SER A 163 -1.38 -1.94 4.17
CA SER A 163 -1.26 -2.55 2.85
C SER A 163 -1.84 -1.64 1.74
N GLN A 164 -2.20 -2.24 0.61
CA GLN A 164 -2.92 -1.69 -0.53
C GLN A 164 -3.93 -2.76 -1.03
N PRO A 165 -4.74 -2.52 -2.09
CA PRO A 165 -5.62 -3.56 -2.63
C PRO A 165 -4.87 -4.90 -2.88
N PRO A 166 -5.34 -6.03 -2.31
CA PRO A 166 -4.57 -7.27 -2.28
C PRO A 166 -4.63 -8.03 -3.60
N VAL A 167 -3.68 -7.70 -4.49
CA VAL A 167 -3.59 -8.25 -5.84
C VAL A 167 -2.52 -9.33 -6.00
N PHE A 168 -1.83 -9.76 -4.94
CA PHE A 168 -0.79 -10.79 -5.04
C PHE A 168 -1.34 -12.12 -5.53
N ALA A 169 -2.60 -12.48 -5.20
CA ALA A 169 -3.27 -13.63 -5.81
C ALA A 169 -3.39 -13.51 -7.34
N LEU A 170 -3.67 -12.31 -7.86
CA LEU A 170 -3.72 -12.04 -9.30
C LEU A 170 -2.32 -12.10 -9.94
N MET A 171 -1.31 -11.56 -9.25
CA MET A 171 0.08 -11.68 -9.67
C MET A 171 0.49 -13.15 -9.79
N VAL A 172 0.17 -13.97 -8.79
CA VAL A 172 0.48 -15.41 -8.77
C VAL A 172 -0.17 -16.15 -9.94
N GLU A 173 -1.42 -15.82 -10.28
CA GLU A 173 -2.12 -16.42 -11.42
C GLU A 173 -1.54 -16.02 -12.77
N LEU A 174 -1.11 -14.76 -12.94
CA LEU A 174 -0.44 -14.31 -14.15
C LEU A 174 0.77 -15.20 -14.50
N PHE A 175 1.55 -15.63 -13.49
CA PHE A 175 2.66 -16.58 -13.72
C PHE A 175 2.22 -17.98 -14.17
N GLU A 176 1.05 -18.46 -13.72
CA GLU A 176 0.55 -19.76 -14.17
C GLU A 176 0.15 -19.71 -15.64
N GLU A 177 -0.46 -18.61 -16.08
CA GLU A 177 -0.92 -18.40 -17.46
C GLU A 177 0.24 -18.25 -18.44
N ASP A 178 1.30 -17.52 -18.07
CA ASP A 178 2.48 -17.29 -18.92
C ASP A 178 3.50 -18.45 -18.91
N GLY A 179 3.18 -19.58 -18.27
CA GLY A 179 4.06 -20.76 -18.28
C GLY A 179 5.29 -20.64 -17.36
N VAL A 180 5.41 -19.56 -16.58
CA VAL A 180 6.40 -19.40 -15.51
C VAL A 180 6.00 -20.29 -14.34
N ARG A 181 6.32 -21.59 -14.46
CA ARG A 181 6.00 -22.62 -13.46
C ARG A 181 6.52 -22.20 -12.08
N GLY A 182 5.61 -21.89 -11.16
CA GLY A 182 6.02 -21.47 -9.83
C GLY A 182 4.91 -21.15 -8.84
N ALA A 183 3.66 -20.93 -9.23
CA ALA A 183 2.61 -20.43 -8.33
C ALA A 183 2.41 -21.25 -7.04
N LYS A 184 2.60 -22.56 -7.10
CA LYS A 184 2.62 -23.45 -5.92
C LYS A 184 3.60 -22.98 -4.83
N ARG A 185 4.71 -22.33 -5.19
CA ARG A 185 5.72 -21.81 -4.25
C ARG A 185 5.20 -20.66 -3.39
N TYR A 186 4.20 -19.93 -3.87
CA TYR A 186 3.62 -18.77 -3.19
C TYR A 186 2.38 -19.09 -2.36
N LEU A 187 1.95 -20.36 -2.31
CA LEU A 187 0.76 -20.74 -1.54
C LEU A 187 0.86 -20.33 -0.07
N ASP A 188 2.03 -20.50 0.54
CA ASP A 188 2.21 -20.15 1.95
C ASP A 188 2.17 -18.63 2.15
N HIS A 189 2.74 -17.86 1.23
CA HIS A 189 2.64 -16.39 1.22
C HIS A 189 1.19 -15.90 1.05
N LEU A 190 0.41 -16.51 0.17
CA LEU A 190 -1.03 -16.19 0.02
C LEU A 190 -1.81 -16.48 1.30
N LYS A 191 -1.51 -17.59 1.99
CA LYS A 191 -2.10 -17.91 3.31
C LYS A 191 -1.70 -16.88 4.36
N MET A 192 -0.44 -16.44 4.37
CA MET A 192 0.05 -15.39 5.28
C MET A 192 -0.62 -14.05 5.02
N GLU A 193 -0.75 -13.64 3.76
CA GLU A 193 -1.48 -12.41 3.40
C GLU A 193 -2.96 -12.50 3.81
N HIS A 194 -3.62 -13.63 3.54
CA HIS A 194 -4.99 -13.83 4.01
C HIS A 194 -5.09 -13.73 5.54
N ALA A 195 -4.12 -14.29 6.28
CA ALA A 195 -4.08 -14.18 7.74
C ALA A 195 -3.94 -12.73 8.22
N PHE A 196 -3.15 -11.90 7.53
CA PHE A 196 -3.08 -10.46 7.79
C PHE A 196 -4.43 -9.77 7.62
N TRP A 197 -5.14 -10.03 6.52
CA TRP A 197 -6.46 -9.43 6.28
C TRP A 197 -7.52 -9.92 7.26
N MET A 198 -7.40 -11.15 7.77
CA MET A 198 -8.35 -11.78 8.68
C MET A 198 -7.95 -11.69 10.16
N ASP A 199 -6.92 -10.91 10.49
CA ASP A 199 -6.43 -10.78 11.86
C ASP A 199 -7.53 -10.31 12.82
N GLY A 200 -7.66 -11.02 13.95
CA GLY A 200 -8.69 -10.79 14.98
C GLY A 200 -10.11 -11.25 14.63
N ALA A 201 -10.36 -11.88 13.47
CA ALA A 201 -11.71 -12.29 13.08
C ALA A 201 -12.41 -13.21 14.10
N GLU A 202 -11.67 -14.14 14.72
CA GLU A 202 -12.23 -15.15 15.63
C GLU A 202 -12.75 -14.58 16.95
N SER A 203 -12.23 -13.42 17.39
CA SER A 203 -12.61 -12.79 18.66
C SER A 203 -13.76 -11.81 18.52
N LEU A 204 -14.16 -11.44 17.30
CA LEU A 204 -15.21 -10.48 17.05
C LEU A 204 -16.59 -11.08 17.38
N ILE A 205 -17.41 -10.32 18.09
CA ILE A 205 -18.86 -10.58 18.15
C ILE A 205 -19.59 -9.78 17.05
N PRO A 206 -20.84 -10.10 16.71
CA PRO A 206 -21.59 -9.36 15.68
C PRO A 206 -21.59 -7.85 15.94
N HIS A 207 -21.48 -7.08 14.86
CA HIS A 207 -21.40 -5.61 14.84
C HIS A 207 -20.13 -5.04 15.51
N GLN A 208 -19.04 -5.79 15.48
CA GLN A 208 -17.72 -5.29 15.85
C GLN A 208 -16.74 -5.33 14.69
N ALA A 209 -15.73 -4.47 14.78
CA ALA A 209 -14.60 -4.47 13.88
C ALA A 209 -13.29 -4.46 14.66
N TYR A 210 -12.29 -5.16 14.13
CA TYR A 210 -10.92 -5.09 14.58
C TYR A 210 -10.03 -5.05 13.34
N ARG A 211 -9.19 -4.01 13.26
CA ARG A 211 -8.36 -3.73 12.08
C ARG A 211 -9.18 -3.84 10.78
N HIS A 212 -8.80 -4.77 9.91
CA HIS A 212 -9.37 -5.00 8.58
C HIS A 212 -10.66 -5.80 8.60
N VAL A 213 -11.06 -6.41 9.71
CA VAL A 213 -12.22 -7.33 9.76
C VAL A 213 -13.41 -6.64 10.41
N VAL A 214 -14.59 -6.83 9.82
CA VAL A 214 -15.88 -6.46 10.38
C VAL A 214 -16.76 -7.70 10.44
N ARG A 215 -17.31 -7.98 11.63
CA ARG A 215 -18.31 -9.03 11.80
C ARG A 215 -19.71 -8.44 11.64
N MET A 216 -20.38 -8.83 10.58
CA MET A 216 -21.71 -8.35 10.22
C MET A 216 -22.77 -8.85 11.20
N PRO A 217 -23.99 -8.24 11.23
CA PRO A 217 -25.05 -8.64 12.16
C PRO A 217 -25.48 -10.11 12.06
N ASP A 218 -25.39 -10.72 10.87
CA ASP A 218 -25.69 -12.14 10.66
C ASP A 218 -24.53 -13.08 11.02
N GLY A 219 -23.42 -12.52 11.51
CA GLY A 219 -22.21 -13.25 11.88
C GLY A 219 -21.22 -13.46 10.74
N SER A 220 -21.56 -13.10 9.50
CA SER A 220 -20.62 -13.13 8.37
C SER A 220 -19.47 -12.15 8.56
N LEU A 221 -18.35 -12.41 7.89
CA LEU A 221 -17.15 -11.60 7.97
C LEU A 221 -16.89 -10.93 6.62
N LEU A 222 -16.73 -9.61 6.65
CA LEU A 222 -16.28 -8.81 5.52
C LEU A 222 -15.11 -7.94 5.97
N ASN A 223 -14.41 -7.34 5.02
CA ASN A 223 -13.22 -6.56 5.29
C ASN A 223 -13.38 -5.08 4.93
N ARG A 224 -12.57 -4.26 5.60
CA ARG A 224 -12.42 -2.82 5.35
C ARG A 224 -10.94 -2.45 5.22
N TYR A 225 -10.68 -1.33 4.57
CA TYR A 225 -9.35 -0.73 4.62
C TYR A 225 -9.07 -0.14 6.01
N TRP A 226 -7.83 -0.33 6.46
CA TRP A 226 -7.36 0.09 7.77
C TRP A 226 -5.85 0.38 7.69
N ASP A 227 -5.37 1.28 8.52
CA ASP A 227 -3.95 1.51 8.78
C ASP A 227 -3.77 1.42 10.29
N ASP A 228 -2.70 0.81 10.78
CA ASP A 228 -2.44 0.58 12.21
C ASP A 228 -2.03 1.83 12.98
N ARG A 229 -1.70 2.94 12.31
CA ARG A 229 -1.43 4.25 12.91
C ARG A 229 -2.62 5.20 12.75
N ASP A 230 -2.80 6.05 13.75
CA ASP A 230 -3.74 7.18 13.79
C ASP A 230 -3.03 8.51 13.97
N THR A 231 -1.84 8.64 13.39
CA THR A 231 -1.06 9.89 13.35
C THR A 231 -1.06 10.44 11.93
N PRO A 232 -0.68 11.70 11.67
CA PRO A 232 -0.53 12.18 10.29
C PRO A 232 0.44 11.29 9.48
N ARG A 233 0.20 11.15 8.18
CA ARG A 233 1.10 10.48 7.23
C ARG A 233 2.44 11.19 7.16
N ASP A 234 3.54 10.45 7.07
CA ASP A 234 4.87 11.05 7.03
C ASP A 234 5.05 11.85 5.74
N GLU A 235 4.59 11.27 4.64
CA GLU A 235 4.59 11.78 3.26
C GLU A 235 3.55 12.85 2.96
N SER A 236 2.63 13.14 3.90
CA SER A 236 1.57 14.16 3.75
C SER A 236 1.24 14.80 5.09
N TRP A 237 2.27 15.03 5.90
CA TRP A 237 2.12 15.43 7.30
C TRP A 237 1.33 16.73 7.45
N ARG A 238 1.70 17.76 6.68
CA ARG A 238 1.09 19.08 6.74
C ARG A 238 -0.37 19.03 6.29
N GLU A 239 -0.62 18.32 5.20
CA GLU A 239 -1.94 18.15 4.59
C GLU A 239 -2.90 17.43 5.54
N ASP A 240 -2.44 16.37 6.20
CA ASP A 240 -3.24 15.61 7.16
C ASP A 240 -3.55 16.45 8.41
N VAL A 241 -2.55 17.14 8.96
CA VAL A 241 -2.74 18.03 10.13
C VAL A 241 -3.79 19.11 9.84
N GLU A 242 -3.72 19.74 8.66
CA GLU A 242 -4.68 20.76 8.26
C GLU A 242 -6.08 20.19 8.05
N THR A 243 -6.17 19.02 7.39
CA THR A 243 -7.46 18.33 7.18
C THR A 243 -8.15 18.00 8.51
N ALA A 244 -7.40 17.47 9.48
CA ALA A 244 -7.93 17.16 10.81
C ALA A 244 -8.40 18.42 11.55
N ARG A 245 -7.66 19.54 11.45
CA ARG A 245 -8.05 20.83 12.05
C ARG A 245 -9.41 21.32 11.55
N HIS A 246 -9.74 21.10 10.28
CA HIS A 246 -11.02 21.50 9.68
C HIS A 246 -12.18 20.51 9.86
N SER A 247 -11.94 19.34 10.47
CA SER A 247 -12.94 18.28 10.55
C SER A 247 -13.99 18.49 11.64
N GLY A 248 -13.58 19.03 12.79
CA GLY A 248 -14.37 19.02 14.04
C GLY A 248 -14.41 17.67 14.76
N ARG A 249 -13.75 16.62 14.24
CA ARG A 249 -13.66 15.27 14.82
C ARG A 249 -12.37 15.10 15.63
N PRO A 250 -12.28 14.07 16.49
CA PRO A 250 -11.00 13.67 17.09
C PRO A 250 -9.94 13.46 16.00
N ALA A 251 -8.81 14.16 16.11
CA ALA A 251 -7.81 14.21 15.04
C ALA A 251 -7.28 12.82 14.67
N ASN A 252 -7.11 11.94 15.65
CA ASN A 252 -6.66 10.56 15.47
C ASN A 252 -7.63 9.74 14.60
N GLU A 253 -8.94 9.93 14.74
CA GLU A 253 -9.91 9.26 13.87
C GLU A 253 -9.79 9.74 12.42
N VAL A 254 -9.62 11.05 12.21
CA VAL A 254 -9.43 11.62 10.87
C VAL A 254 -8.14 11.12 10.24
N TYR A 255 -7.05 11.06 11.01
CA TYR A 255 -5.78 10.50 10.54
C TYR A 255 -5.91 9.02 10.17
N ARG A 256 -6.66 8.23 10.96
CA ARG A 256 -6.95 6.82 10.65
C ARG A 256 -7.70 6.70 9.32
N ASP A 257 -8.74 7.52 9.10
CA ASP A 257 -9.51 7.50 7.86
C ASP A 257 -8.71 7.99 6.64
N LEU A 258 -7.88 9.01 6.81
CA LEU A 258 -6.96 9.48 5.75
C LEU A 258 -5.96 8.40 5.35
N ARG A 259 -5.42 7.67 6.32
CA ARG A 259 -4.50 6.54 6.08
C ARG A 259 -5.20 5.33 5.50
N ALA A 260 -6.40 5.01 5.95
CA ALA A 260 -7.23 3.95 5.36
C ALA A 260 -7.63 4.30 3.92
N GLY A 261 -7.87 5.59 3.62
CA GLY A 261 -8.03 6.10 2.26
C GLY A 261 -6.81 5.80 1.39
N ALA A 262 -5.60 6.04 1.90
CA ALA A 262 -4.36 5.66 1.20
C ALA A 262 -4.18 4.14 1.08
N ALA A 263 -4.59 3.36 2.10
CA ALA A 263 -4.59 1.89 2.04
C ALA A 263 -5.56 1.34 0.98
N SER A 264 -6.60 2.12 0.62
CA SER A 264 -7.53 1.73 -0.42
C SER A 264 -6.99 1.87 -1.84
N GLY A 265 -5.93 2.67 -2.04
CA GLY A 265 -5.48 3.11 -3.37
C GLY A 265 -6.31 4.25 -3.98
N TRP A 266 -7.37 4.70 -3.29
CA TRP A 266 -8.27 5.79 -3.72
C TRP A 266 -8.14 7.02 -2.80
N ASP A 267 -6.93 7.55 -2.64
CA ASP A 267 -6.64 8.78 -1.89
C ASP A 267 -6.61 10.03 -2.82
N TYR A 268 -7.64 10.87 -2.89
CA TYR A 268 -8.93 10.78 -2.21
C TYR A 268 -10.12 10.82 -3.17
N SER A 269 -11.24 10.28 -2.71
CA SER A 269 -12.45 10.08 -3.50
C SER A 269 -13.70 10.43 -2.69
N SER A 270 -14.72 10.99 -3.36
CA SER A 270 -16.04 11.23 -2.78
C SER A 270 -16.68 9.96 -2.20
N ARG A 271 -16.27 8.78 -2.69
CA ARG A 271 -16.60 7.45 -2.16
C ARG A 271 -16.47 7.35 -0.63
N TRP A 272 -15.51 8.06 -0.04
CA TRP A 272 -15.22 7.99 1.40
C TRP A 272 -15.75 9.16 2.21
N LEU A 273 -16.41 10.13 1.58
CA LEU A 273 -16.72 11.42 2.20
C LEU A 273 -18.20 11.51 2.57
N ARG A 274 -18.49 12.06 3.76
CA ARG A 274 -19.87 12.45 4.12
C ARG A 274 -20.33 13.68 3.33
N ASP A 275 -19.43 14.64 3.17
CA ASP A 275 -19.57 15.80 2.29
C ASP A 275 -18.56 15.64 1.15
N ILE A 276 -19.08 15.35 -0.04
CA ILE A 276 -18.29 15.03 -1.24
C ILE A 276 -17.33 16.15 -1.67
N THR A 277 -17.51 17.37 -1.16
CA THR A 277 -16.66 18.53 -1.46
C THR A 277 -15.60 18.78 -0.39
N ARG A 278 -15.66 18.08 0.74
CA ARG A 278 -14.85 18.36 1.92
C ARG A 278 -14.10 17.12 2.39
N LEU A 279 -12.80 17.04 2.08
CA LEU A 279 -11.92 15.95 2.54
C LEU A 279 -11.95 15.75 4.07
N ALA A 280 -12.12 16.83 4.84
CA ALA A 280 -12.26 16.77 6.29
C ALA A 280 -13.54 16.05 6.79
N SER A 281 -14.35 15.50 5.88
CA SER A 281 -15.50 14.63 6.17
C SER A 281 -15.24 13.15 5.87
N ILE A 282 -13.99 12.78 5.54
CA ILE A 282 -13.57 11.41 5.22
C ILE A 282 -13.83 10.43 6.36
N ARG A 283 -14.38 9.26 6.05
CA ARG A 283 -14.77 8.23 7.02
C ARG A 283 -14.51 6.81 6.50
N THR A 284 -13.40 6.60 5.80
CA THR A 284 -13.08 5.36 5.07
C THR A 284 -13.26 4.09 5.90
N THR A 285 -12.92 4.11 7.19
CA THR A 285 -13.03 2.93 8.06
C THR A 285 -14.46 2.54 8.43
N GLN A 286 -15.45 3.37 8.10
CA GLN A 286 -16.88 3.11 8.28
C GLN A 286 -17.51 2.36 7.10
N PHE A 287 -16.76 2.16 6.01
CA PHE A 287 -17.24 1.45 4.83
C PHE A 287 -16.67 0.03 4.75
N ILE A 288 -17.49 -0.89 4.26
CA ILE A 288 -17.11 -2.20 3.76
C ILE A 288 -16.97 -2.10 2.23
N PRO A 289 -15.75 -2.03 1.68
CA PRO A 289 -15.54 -1.77 0.28
C PRO A 289 -15.82 -3.00 -0.60
N ILE A 290 -16.57 -2.83 -1.70
CA ILE A 290 -16.84 -3.93 -2.65
C ILE A 290 -15.56 -4.47 -3.29
N ASP A 291 -14.67 -3.57 -3.73
CA ASP A 291 -13.40 -3.92 -4.37
C ASP A 291 -12.52 -4.78 -3.45
N LEU A 292 -12.30 -4.37 -2.20
CA LEU A 292 -11.53 -5.15 -1.23
C LEU A 292 -12.10 -6.55 -1.05
N ASN A 293 -13.41 -6.67 -0.89
CA ASN A 293 -14.04 -7.97 -0.65
C ASN A 293 -14.06 -8.85 -1.92
N ALA A 294 -14.06 -8.25 -3.11
CA ALA A 294 -13.84 -8.98 -4.36
C ALA A 294 -12.39 -9.51 -4.48
N PHE A 295 -11.39 -8.70 -4.11
CA PHE A 295 -9.99 -9.16 -4.07
C PHE A 295 -9.78 -10.28 -3.05
N LEU A 296 -10.41 -10.21 -1.88
CA LEU A 296 -10.30 -11.29 -0.89
C LEU A 296 -11.04 -12.57 -1.30
N PHE A 297 -12.17 -12.46 -2.00
CA PHE A 297 -12.82 -13.61 -2.62
C PHE A 297 -11.89 -14.29 -3.63
N LYS A 298 -11.17 -13.49 -4.42
CA LYS A 298 -10.16 -13.97 -5.36
C LYS A 298 -9.02 -14.69 -4.62
N LEU A 299 -8.44 -14.06 -3.59
CA LEU A 299 -7.41 -14.65 -2.75
C LEU A 299 -7.83 -16.00 -2.16
N GLU A 300 -9.02 -16.08 -1.55
CA GLU A 300 -9.56 -17.33 -0.98
C GLU A 300 -9.72 -18.43 -2.05
N THR A 301 -10.22 -18.06 -3.23
CA THR A 301 -10.38 -18.98 -4.37
C THR A 301 -9.02 -19.49 -4.88
N THR A 302 -8.03 -18.60 -5.02
CA THR A 302 -6.68 -18.95 -5.47
C THR A 302 -5.99 -19.88 -4.47
N ILE A 303 -6.10 -19.62 -3.16
CA ILE A 303 -5.57 -20.52 -2.12
C ILE A 303 -6.22 -21.90 -2.21
N ALA A 304 -7.55 -21.97 -2.37
CA ALA A 304 -8.26 -23.23 -2.50
C ALA A 304 -7.77 -24.04 -3.71
N ASN A 305 -7.66 -23.40 -4.88
CA ASN A 305 -7.23 -24.04 -6.11
C ASN A 305 -5.79 -24.56 -6.02
N LEU A 306 -4.85 -23.73 -5.55
CA LEU A 306 -3.45 -24.12 -5.41
C LEU A 306 -3.25 -25.24 -4.37
N SER A 307 -4.05 -25.24 -3.29
CA SER A 307 -4.05 -26.32 -2.29
C SER A 307 -4.50 -27.65 -2.90
N GLY A 308 -5.58 -27.64 -3.67
CA GLY A 308 -6.06 -28.81 -4.42
C GLY A 308 -5.01 -29.34 -5.41
N LEU A 309 -4.32 -28.45 -6.11
CA LEU A 309 -3.21 -28.82 -7.02
C LEU A 309 -1.98 -29.39 -6.31
N LYS A 310 -1.79 -29.11 -5.01
CA LYS A 310 -0.77 -29.73 -4.17
C LYS A 310 -1.25 -31.02 -3.48
N GLY A 311 -2.53 -31.36 -3.59
CA GLY A 311 -3.13 -32.50 -2.90
C GLY A 311 -3.56 -32.23 -1.45
N ASP A 312 -3.48 -30.97 -0.99
CA ASP A 312 -3.97 -30.54 0.33
C ASP A 312 -5.48 -30.29 0.26
N ARG A 313 -6.25 -31.39 0.40
CA ARG A 313 -7.71 -31.39 0.29
C ARG A 313 -8.42 -30.70 1.45
N GLU A 314 -7.80 -30.71 2.63
CA GLU A 314 -8.36 -30.06 3.82
C GLU A 314 -8.34 -28.55 3.66
N THR A 315 -7.18 -27.97 3.32
CA THR A 315 -7.07 -26.53 3.04
C THR A 315 -7.95 -26.15 1.86
N GLU A 316 -7.97 -26.95 0.78
CA GLU A 316 -8.85 -26.69 -0.37
C GLU A 316 -10.30 -26.53 0.08
N ALA A 317 -10.85 -27.51 0.80
CA ALA A 317 -12.23 -27.48 1.26
C ALA A 317 -12.51 -26.27 2.17
N ALA A 318 -11.61 -26.00 3.13
CA ALA A 318 -11.75 -24.88 4.06
C ALA A 318 -11.78 -23.52 3.34
N PHE A 319 -10.89 -23.30 2.38
CA PHE A 319 -10.85 -22.03 1.63
C PHE A 319 -11.96 -21.93 0.57
N ARG A 320 -12.42 -23.05 -0.01
CA ARG A 320 -13.64 -23.03 -0.84
C ARG A 320 -14.85 -22.59 -0.03
N GLN A 321 -14.98 -23.05 1.22
CA GLN A 321 -16.07 -22.60 2.10
C GLN A 321 -15.95 -21.11 2.41
N LYS A 322 -14.77 -20.61 2.80
CA LYS A 322 -14.53 -19.17 3.04
C LYS A 322 -14.94 -18.30 1.84
N ALA A 323 -14.53 -18.69 0.63
CA ALA A 323 -14.90 -18.00 -0.60
C ALA A 323 -16.43 -18.00 -0.85
N GLN A 324 -17.10 -19.12 -0.58
CA GLN A 324 -18.56 -19.21 -0.70
C GLN A 324 -19.27 -18.31 0.30
N ASP A 325 -18.83 -18.31 1.56
CA ASP A 325 -19.37 -17.48 2.63
C ASP A 325 -19.19 -15.99 2.31
N ARG A 326 -18.00 -15.59 1.84
CA ARG A 326 -17.73 -14.21 1.41
C ARG A 326 -18.59 -13.81 0.23
N ARG A 327 -18.73 -14.66 -0.79
CA ARG A 327 -19.61 -14.37 -1.93
C ARG A 327 -21.06 -14.16 -1.49
N ALA A 328 -21.55 -14.99 -0.57
CA ALA A 328 -22.90 -14.82 -0.01
C ALA A 328 -23.04 -13.50 0.76
N ALA A 329 -22.04 -13.14 1.58
CA ALA A 329 -22.03 -11.87 2.31
C ALA A 329 -21.94 -10.65 1.38
N VAL A 330 -21.11 -10.70 0.35
CA VAL A 330 -20.99 -9.66 -0.69
C VAL A 330 -22.33 -9.46 -1.40
N ASN A 331 -22.97 -10.54 -1.86
CA ASN A 331 -24.29 -10.45 -2.50
C ASN A 331 -25.39 -9.95 -1.57
N ARG A 332 -25.27 -10.19 -0.25
CA ARG A 332 -26.27 -9.76 0.73
C ARG A 332 -26.11 -8.29 1.12
N TYR A 333 -24.88 -7.84 1.35
CA TYR A 333 -24.61 -6.54 1.95
C TYR A 333 -24.18 -5.49 0.93
N LEU A 334 -23.55 -5.90 -0.18
CA LEU A 334 -22.92 -5.00 -1.13
C LEU A 334 -23.66 -4.93 -2.47
N TRP A 335 -24.72 -5.72 -2.68
CA TRP A 335 -25.56 -5.63 -3.88
C TRP A 335 -26.75 -4.71 -3.64
N ASP A 336 -26.97 -3.76 -4.56
CA ASP A 336 -28.11 -2.87 -4.59
C ASP A 336 -29.11 -3.39 -5.64
N ASP A 337 -30.16 -4.07 -5.18
CA ASP A 337 -31.21 -4.62 -6.05
C ASP A 337 -32.01 -3.54 -6.79
N GLU A 338 -32.14 -2.33 -6.22
CA GLU A 338 -32.88 -1.25 -6.84
C GLU A 338 -32.14 -0.69 -8.06
N ASN A 339 -30.82 -0.54 -7.93
CA ASN A 339 -29.98 0.04 -8.98
C ASN A 339 -29.23 -1.00 -9.84
N GLY A 340 -29.29 -2.29 -9.47
CA GLY A 340 -28.65 -3.38 -10.20
C GLY A 340 -27.12 -3.27 -10.23
N CYS A 341 -26.51 -2.79 -9.15
CA CYS A 341 -25.07 -2.60 -9.06
C CYS A 341 -24.52 -2.96 -7.69
N PHE A 342 -23.21 -3.22 -7.59
CA PHE A 342 -22.56 -3.34 -6.29
C PHE A 342 -22.18 -1.96 -5.74
N ARG A 343 -22.30 -1.81 -4.42
CA ARG A 343 -21.95 -0.61 -3.65
C ARG A 343 -21.22 -0.99 -2.37
N ASP A 344 -20.46 -0.04 -1.83
CA ASP A 344 -19.91 -0.20 -0.49
C ASP A 344 -21.03 -0.14 0.55
N TYR A 345 -20.85 -0.85 1.66
CA TYR A 345 -21.81 -0.84 2.77
C TYR A 345 -21.30 0.03 3.92
N ASP A 346 -22.12 0.96 4.37
CA ASP A 346 -21.87 1.78 5.56
C ASP A 346 -22.24 0.98 6.82
N TRP A 347 -21.25 0.41 7.48
CA TRP A 347 -21.48 -0.51 8.61
C TRP A 347 -21.54 0.21 9.97
N ALA A 348 -21.16 1.50 10.01
CA ALA A 348 -21.13 2.35 11.19
C ALA A 348 -21.60 3.79 10.85
N PRO A 349 -22.91 3.98 10.56
CA PRO A 349 -23.47 5.21 9.98
C PRO A 349 -23.41 6.46 10.88
#